data_AF-Q7MIX5-F1
#
_entry.id   AF-Q7MIX5-F1
#
_cell.length_a   1.000
_cell.length_b   1.000
_cell.length_c   1.000
_cell.angle_alpha   90.00
_cell.angle_beta   90.00
_cell.angle_gamma   90.00
#
_symmetry.space_group_name_H-M   'P 1'
#
loop_
_entity.id
_entity.type
_entity.pdbx_description
1 polymer ?
#
loop_
_entity_poly.entity_id
_entity_poly.type
_entity_poly.pdbx_seq_one_letter_code
_entity_poly.pdbx_strand_id
1 'polypeptide(L)'
;MDVPVIIRVIEKWLNLSRWHEDFRESSFVFIALSCLTAIFSFFLYYNIFIVPFPPMILLDGLGVLGCLVGFYFLKDNRRSRLAGIIAVVVMMVISLLYIADTGNEEFALAFTLGIPVISIFVVGYRLGATFSVLNFAIIAWLCFSQMPNWTAVPFDNISFIHLTVIYFTLFAIAYFYDSGRRQTMALLKESNAKLQQISVTDALTQLPNRLYIEEFLINSNQVHWIVILDIDDFKKINDRYGHDVGDKVLQIVAQKIESCVGGNGVACRWGGEEFLMAFYLQEIDVIEGKIFRLQQEIATFEFGLRSPITFSCGGAPHQPKHYRKAFRQADEALYRAKKAGKNSFVYDVIARVS
;
A
#
# COMPACT_ATOMS: atom_id res chain seq x y z
N MET A 1 6.36 17.82 6.19
CA MET A 1 4.94 18.15 5.98
C MET A 1 4.38 18.66 7.28
N ASP A 2 3.90 19.91 7.31
CA ASP A 2 3.27 20.47 8.51
C ASP A 2 2.02 19.69 8.88
N VAL A 3 1.94 19.30 10.15
CA VAL A 3 0.81 18.54 10.68
C VAL A 3 -0.38 19.49 10.82
N PRO A 4 -1.54 19.18 10.21
CA PRO A 4 -2.76 19.95 10.40
C PRO A 4 -3.04 20.17 11.89
N VAL A 5 -3.44 21.39 12.27
CA VAL A 5 -3.68 21.77 13.67
C VAL A 5 -4.66 20.80 14.35
N ILE A 6 -5.70 20.36 13.63
CA ILE A 6 -6.67 19.36 14.10
C ILE A 6 -6.01 18.06 14.56
N ILE A 7 -5.04 17.54 13.81
CA ILE A 7 -4.38 16.27 14.16
C ILE A 7 -3.59 16.43 15.47
N ARG A 8 -2.91 17.57 15.67
CA ARG A 8 -2.16 17.84 16.91
C ARG A 8 -3.08 17.95 18.12
N VAL A 9 -4.26 18.55 17.95
CA VAL A 9 -5.28 18.64 19.01
C VAL A 9 -5.78 17.24 19.38
N ILE A 10 -6.08 16.41 18.39
CA ILE A 10 -6.56 15.03 18.60
C ILE A 10 -5.48 14.16 19.25
N GLU A 11 -4.21 14.24 18.80
CA GLU A 11 -3.07 13.56 19.44
C GLU A 11 -2.96 13.91 20.93
N LYS A 12 -3.02 15.21 21.26
CA LYS A 12 -2.94 15.69 22.63
C LYS A 12 -4.13 15.24 23.47
N TRP A 13 -5.34 15.22 22.90
CA TRP A 13 -6.54 14.85 23.63
C TRP A 13 -6.66 13.34 23.86
N LEU A 14 -6.38 12.53 22.84
CA LEU A 14 -6.41 11.08 22.91
C LEU A 14 -5.22 10.50 23.69
N ASN A 15 -4.16 11.29 23.90
CA ASN A 15 -2.89 10.81 24.44
C ASN A 15 -2.35 9.59 23.65
N LEU A 16 -2.50 9.66 22.32
CA LEU A 16 -2.10 8.65 21.36
C LEU A 16 -1.24 9.31 20.29
N SER A 17 -0.10 8.70 19.98
CA SER A 17 0.74 9.10 18.85
C SER A 17 -0.01 8.85 17.54
N ARG A 18 0.08 9.75 16.56
CA ARG A 18 -0.47 9.54 15.21
C ARG A 18 0.00 8.26 14.50
N TRP A 19 1.12 7.71 14.94
CA TRP A 19 1.70 6.48 14.40
C TRP A 19 1.17 5.22 15.07
N HIS A 20 0.33 5.36 16.11
CA HIS A 20 -0.31 4.23 16.78
C HIS A 20 -1.44 3.65 15.90
N GLU A 21 -1.58 2.32 15.87
CA GLU A 21 -2.56 1.63 15.01
C GLU A 21 -3.99 2.13 15.28
N ASP A 22 -4.36 2.27 16.56
CA ASP A 22 -5.68 2.75 16.99
C ASP A 22 -5.93 4.25 16.81
N PHE A 23 -4.90 5.05 16.49
CA PHE A 23 -5.04 6.50 16.42
C PHE A 23 -6.03 6.91 15.32
N ARG A 24 -5.99 6.21 14.18
CA ARG A 24 -6.84 6.53 13.04
C ARG A 24 -8.31 6.31 13.37
N GLU A 25 -8.65 5.15 13.92
CA GLU A 25 -10.02 4.81 14.34
C GLU A 25 -10.51 5.77 15.43
N SER A 26 -9.69 6.00 16.45
CA SER A 26 -10.03 6.90 17.56
C SER A 26 -10.22 8.35 17.12
N SER A 27 -9.42 8.81 16.16
CA SER A 27 -9.54 10.16 15.59
C SER A 27 -10.84 10.34 14.81
N PHE A 28 -11.26 9.32 14.04
CA PHE A 28 -12.53 9.37 13.32
C PHE A 28 -13.72 9.38 14.27
N VAL A 29 -13.70 8.52 15.30
CA VAL A 29 -14.75 8.50 16.33
C VAL A 29 -14.80 9.82 17.08
N PHE A 30 -13.65 10.42 17.40
CA PHE A 30 -13.56 11.74 18.02
C PHE A 30 -14.23 12.83 17.18
N ILE A 31 -13.93 12.88 15.87
CA ILE A 31 -14.50 13.86 14.95
C ILE A 31 -16.01 13.65 14.82
N ALA A 32 -16.47 12.40 14.68
CA ALA A 32 -17.88 12.07 14.59
C ALA A 32 -18.66 12.48 15.85
N LEU A 33 -18.13 12.16 17.05
CA LEU A 33 -18.72 12.59 18.32
C LEU A 33 -18.75 14.12 18.46
N SER A 34 -17.70 14.81 18.00
CA SER A 34 -17.65 16.28 18.03
C SER A 34 -18.72 16.90 17.13
N CYS A 35 -18.87 16.38 15.90
CA CYS A 35 -19.91 16.82 14.97
C CYS A 35 -21.33 16.55 15.52
N LEU A 36 -21.59 15.35 16.04
CA LEU A 36 -22.88 15.01 16.62
C LEU A 36 -23.21 15.88 17.83
N THR A 37 -22.24 16.09 18.72
CA THR A 37 -22.42 16.97 19.89
C THR A 37 -22.75 18.39 19.45
N ALA A 38 -22.07 18.92 18.43
CA ALA A 38 -22.36 20.25 17.88
C ALA A 38 -23.77 20.35 17.28
N ILE A 39 -24.20 19.34 16.53
CA ILE A 39 -25.55 19.27 15.93
C ILE A 39 -26.62 19.24 17.03
N PHE A 40 -26.51 18.32 18.01
CA PHE A 40 -27.46 18.25 19.11
C PHE A 40 -27.46 19.53 19.96
N SER A 41 -26.29 20.15 20.17
CA SER A 41 -26.21 21.41 20.94
C SER A 41 -26.87 22.58 20.21
N PHE A 42 -26.75 22.61 18.88
CA PHE A 42 -27.42 23.61 18.04
C PHE A 42 -28.94 23.45 18.10
N PHE A 43 -29.46 22.23 17.92
CA PHE A 43 -30.90 21.98 17.99
C PHE A 43 -31.45 22.16 19.40
N LEU A 44 -30.70 21.75 20.45
CA LEU A 44 -31.05 22.02 21.83
C LEU A 44 -31.22 23.52 22.09
N TYR A 45 -30.27 24.35 21.62
CA TYR A 45 -30.38 25.80 21.72
C TYR A 45 -31.59 26.34 20.94
N TYR A 46 -31.78 25.88 19.71
CA TYR A 46 -32.90 26.27 18.86
C TYR A 46 -34.26 25.98 19.53
N ASN A 47 -34.40 24.77 20.08
CA ASN A 47 -35.60 24.27 20.73
C ASN A 47 -35.86 24.86 22.12
N ILE A 48 -34.87 25.51 22.75
CA ILE A 48 -35.06 26.25 24.01
C ILE A 48 -35.42 27.71 23.74
N PHE A 49 -34.73 28.37 22.80
CA PHE A 49 -34.73 29.84 22.71
C PHE A 49 -35.41 30.41 21.47
N ILE A 50 -35.50 29.65 20.37
CA ILE A 50 -36.02 30.16 19.08
C ILE A 50 -37.44 29.66 18.85
N VAL A 51 -37.64 28.34 18.85
CA VAL A 51 -38.96 27.70 18.72
C VAL A 51 -39.11 26.68 19.84
N PRO A 52 -39.71 27.07 20.98
CA PRO A 52 -39.84 26.18 22.13
C PRO A 52 -40.64 24.91 21.82
N PHE A 53 -39.96 23.77 21.79
CA PHE A 53 -40.58 22.46 21.56
C PHE A 53 -40.07 21.43 22.58
N PRO A 54 -40.76 21.27 23.74
CA PRO A 54 -40.28 20.49 24.87
C PRO A 54 -39.87 19.04 24.58
N PRO A 55 -40.57 18.27 23.70
CA PRO A 55 -40.13 16.92 23.36
C PRO A 55 -38.74 16.87 22.70
N MET A 56 -38.41 17.82 21.82
CA MET A 56 -37.08 17.88 21.20
C MET A 56 -35.99 18.32 22.18
N ILE A 57 -36.29 19.22 23.12
CA ILE A 57 -35.32 19.61 24.17
C ILE A 57 -34.83 18.37 24.93
N LEU A 58 -35.75 17.47 25.28
CA LEU A 58 -35.41 16.23 25.97
C LEU A 58 -34.57 15.31 25.09
N LEU A 59 -34.97 15.11 23.82
CA LEU A 59 -34.25 14.25 22.88
C LEU A 59 -32.84 14.76 22.56
N ASP A 60 -32.69 16.06 22.27
CA ASP A 60 -31.40 16.69 22.01
C ASP A 60 -30.49 16.63 23.25
N GLY A 61 -31.06 16.85 24.44
CA GLY A 61 -30.35 16.71 25.71
C GLY A 61 -29.83 15.29 25.95
N LEU A 62 -30.66 14.27 25.67
CA LEU A 62 -30.23 12.86 25.69
C LEU A 62 -29.16 12.57 24.63
N GLY A 63 -29.23 13.22 23.47
CA GLY A 63 -28.21 13.13 22.41
C GLY A 63 -26.85 13.67 22.86
N VAL A 64 -26.83 14.84 23.48
CA VAL A 64 -25.61 15.42 24.07
C VAL A 64 -25.05 14.51 25.14
N LEU A 65 -25.88 14.01 26.07
CA LEU A 65 -25.45 13.08 27.12
C LEU A 65 -24.86 11.79 26.53
N GLY A 66 -25.51 11.22 25.52
CA GLY A 66 -25.01 10.03 24.81
C GLY A 66 -23.64 10.26 24.17
N CYS A 67 -23.42 11.43 23.57
CA CYS A 67 -22.10 11.79 23.01
C CYS A 67 -21.03 11.96 24.11
N LEU A 68 -21.38 12.52 25.27
CA LEU A 68 -20.47 12.62 26.41
C LEU A 68 -20.06 11.24 26.94
N VAL A 69 -21.00 10.28 27.01
CA VAL A 69 -20.67 8.88 27.33
C VAL A 69 -19.73 8.29 26.28
N GLY A 70 -19.96 8.58 25.00
CA GLY A 70 -19.05 8.22 23.92
C GLY A 70 -17.63 8.75 24.13
N PHE A 71 -17.49 10.04 24.46
CA PHE A 71 -16.19 10.65 24.77
C PHE A 71 -15.51 10.02 25.99
N TYR A 72 -16.27 9.67 27.03
CA TYR A 72 -15.74 8.97 28.21
C TYR A 72 -15.12 7.63 27.82
N PHE A 73 -15.81 6.81 27.02
CA PHE A 73 -15.27 5.52 26.56
C PHE A 73 -14.09 5.67 25.60
N LEU A 74 -14.08 6.74 24.80
CA LEU A 74 -12.99 7.05 23.89
C LEU A 74 -11.71 7.45 24.65
N LYS A 75 -11.83 8.29 25.69
CA LYS A 75 -10.70 8.83 26.44
C LYS A 75 -10.19 7.90 27.52
N ASP A 76 -11.07 7.43 28.40
CA ASP A 76 -10.64 6.77 29.65
C ASP A 76 -10.48 5.26 29.47
N ASN A 77 -11.32 4.65 28.62
CA ASN A 77 -11.28 3.21 28.38
C ASN A 77 -10.52 2.82 27.09
N ARG A 78 -10.13 3.80 26.25
CA ARG A 78 -9.51 3.59 24.92
C ARG A 78 -10.30 2.61 24.04
N ARG A 79 -11.62 2.54 24.22
CA ARG A 79 -12.51 1.66 23.44
C ARG A 79 -13.18 2.46 22.34
N SER A 80 -12.40 2.85 21.33
CA SER A 80 -12.85 3.59 20.14
C SER A 80 -14.09 2.97 19.50
N ARG A 81 -14.08 1.65 19.31
CA ARG A 81 -15.19 0.91 18.73
C ARG A 81 -16.48 0.98 19.55
N LEU A 82 -16.38 0.90 20.89
CA LEU A 82 -17.54 1.01 21.77
C LEU A 82 -18.10 2.44 21.76
N ALA A 83 -17.23 3.45 21.81
CA ALA A 83 -17.61 4.85 21.68
C ALA A 83 -18.33 5.12 20.34
N GLY A 84 -17.84 4.54 19.25
CA GLY A 84 -18.47 4.62 17.94
C GLY A 84 -19.85 3.96 17.89
N ILE A 85 -20.01 2.78 18.50
CA ILE A 85 -21.31 2.09 18.60
C ILE A 85 -22.29 2.95 19.39
N ILE A 86 -21.87 3.51 20.53
CA ILE A 86 -22.72 4.40 21.35
C ILE A 86 -23.19 5.59 20.53
N ALA A 87 -22.29 6.25 19.79
CA ALA A 87 -22.64 7.39 18.95
C ALA A 87 -23.71 7.04 17.90
N VAL A 88 -23.53 5.91 17.19
CA VAL A 88 -24.47 5.44 16.17
C VAL A 88 -25.82 5.06 16.77
N VAL A 89 -25.82 4.36 17.92
CA VAL A 89 -27.05 3.95 18.60
C VAL A 89 -27.82 5.17 19.11
N VAL A 90 -27.15 6.15 19.71
CA VAL A 90 -27.76 7.40 20.18
C VAL A 90 -28.42 8.13 19.01
N MET A 91 -27.70 8.31 17.90
CA MET A 91 -28.23 8.95 16.71
C MET A 91 -29.43 8.20 16.13
N MET A 92 -29.36 6.87 16.06
CA MET A 92 -30.42 6.00 15.56
C MET A 92 -31.67 6.06 16.45
N VAL A 93 -31.53 5.91 17.76
CA VAL A 93 -32.66 5.93 18.70
C VAL A 93 -33.34 7.29 18.70
N ILE A 94 -32.58 8.39 18.72
CA ILE A 94 -33.17 9.74 18.70
C ILE A 94 -33.92 9.99 17.39
N SER A 95 -33.33 9.62 16.26
CA SER A 95 -34.00 9.74 14.96
C SER A 95 -35.29 8.94 14.90
N LEU A 96 -35.32 7.73 15.45
CA LEU A 96 -36.51 6.88 15.49
C LEU A 96 -37.58 7.41 16.44
N LEU A 97 -37.19 7.90 17.62
CA LEU A 97 -38.12 8.51 18.58
C LEU A 97 -38.74 9.78 18.01
N TYR A 98 -37.96 10.58 17.28
CA TYR A 98 -38.50 11.77 16.60
C TYR A 98 -39.59 11.39 15.59
N ILE A 99 -39.29 10.45 14.69
CA ILE A 99 -40.26 9.99 13.67
C ILE A 99 -41.49 9.34 14.31
N ALA A 100 -41.33 8.62 15.42
CA ALA A 100 -42.46 7.99 16.11
C ALA A 100 -43.41 9.01 16.78
N ASP A 101 -42.91 10.19 17.14
CA ASP A 101 -43.67 11.26 17.78
C ASP A 101 -44.30 12.21 16.75
N THR A 102 -43.52 12.66 15.77
CA THR A 102 -43.91 13.72 14.81
C THR A 102 -44.15 13.22 13.38
N GLY A 103 -43.91 11.94 13.11
CA GLY A 103 -44.02 11.38 11.77
C GLY A 103 -42.94 11.93 10.82
N ASN A 104 -43.38 12.59 9.75
CA ASN A 104 -42.49 13.25 8.78
C ASN A 104 -42.61 14.79 8.81
N GLU A 105 -43.12 15.35 9.90
CA GLU A 105 -43.05 16.80 10.11
C GLU A 105 -41.60 17.31 10.01
N GLU A 106 -41.45 18.52 9.48
CA GLU A 106 -40.16 19.18 9.25
C GLU A 106 -39.12 18.31 8.52
N PHE A 107 -39.57 17.38 7.67
CA PHE A 107 -38.69 16.51 6.89
C PHE A 107 -37.82 15.55 7.73
N ALA A 108 -38.35 15.11 8.89
CA ALA A 108 -37.69 14.21 9.84
C ALA A 108 -37.04 12.96 9.22
N LEU A 109 -37.69 12.34 8.21
CA LEU A 109 -37.18 11.14 7.56
C LEU A 109 -35.81 11.34 6.90
N ALA A 110 -35.46 12.57 6.51
CA ALA A 110 -34.18 12.84 5.85
C ALA A 110 -32.97 12.57 6.78
N PHE A 111 -33.11 12.75 8.09
CA PHE A 111 -32.03 12.45 9.04
C PHE A 111 -31.65 10.97 9.05
N THR A 112 -32.59 10.08 8.68
CA THR A 112 -32.33 8.64 8.61
C THR A 112 -31.37 8.27 7.48
N LEU A 113 -31.29 9.10 6.42
CA LEU A 113 -30.40 8.89 5.29
C LEU A 113 -28.93 9.09 5.69
N GLY A 114 -28.68 9.78 6.80
CA GLY A 114 -27.34 9.90 7.39
C GLY A 114 -26.83 8.62 8.02
N ILE A 115 -27.73 7.74 8.51
CA ILE A 115 -27.37 6.55 9.29
C ILE A 115 -26.48 5.56 8.52
N PRO A 116 -26.77 5.22 7.25
CA PRO A 116 -25.91 4.31 6.51
C PRO A 116 -24.48 4.83 6.36
N VAL A 117 -24.32 6.11 6.06
CA VAL A 117 -23.01 6.74 5.86
C VAL A 117 -22.25 6.83 7.19
N ILE A 118 -22.88 7.37 8.23
CA ILE A 118 -22.24 7.59 9.53
C ILE A 118 -21.90 6.26 10.19
N SER A 119 -22.80 5.27 10.17
CA SER A 119 -22.55 3.97 10.82
C SER A 119 -21.43 3.18 10.14
N ILE A 120 -21.39 3.12 8.80
CA ILE A 120 -20.31 2.46 8.08
C ILE A 120 -18.97 3.14 8.35
N PHE A 121 -18.97 4.47 8.45
CA PHE A 121 -17.77 5.26 8.67
C PHE A 121 -17.23 5.13 10.10
N VAL A 122 -18.11 5.14 11.11
CA VAL A 122 -17.74 5.17 12.52
C VAL A 122 -17.45 3.77 13.08
N VAL A 123 -18.23 2.74 12.70
CA VAL A 123 -18.09 1.38 13.25
C VAL A 123 -17.64 0.32 12.25
N GLY A 124 -17.37 0.74 11.00
CA GLY A 124 -16.91 -0.12 9.91
C GLY A 124 -18.05 -0.81 9.14
N TYR A 125 -17.74 -1.29 7.93
CA TYR A 125 -18.77 -1.72 6.97
C TYR A 125 -19.66 -2.88 7.45
N ARG A 126 -19.14 -3.84 8.22
CA ARG A 126 -19.92 -5.01 8.67
C ARG A 126 -20.99 -4.62 9.69
N LEU A 127 -20.57 -3.94 10.76
CA LEU A 127 -21.49 -3.49 11.81
C LEU A 127 -22.37 -2.34 11.30
N GLY A 128 -21.80 -1.40 10.54
CA GLY A 128 -22.53 -0.30 9.94
C GLY A 128 -23.63 -0.76 8.98
N ALA A 129 -23.36 -1.74 8.12
CA ALA A 129 -24.40 -2.33 7.27
C ALA A 129 -25.52 -2.98 8.08
N THR A 130 -25.19 -3.65 9.19
CA THR A 130 -26.19 -4.23 10.10
C THR A 130 -27.08 -3.15 10.70
N PHE A 131 -26.50 -2.08 11.26
CA PHE A 131 -27.25 -0.92 11.76
C PHE A 131 -28.11 -0.28 10.67
N SER A 132 -27.59 -0.16 9.45
CA SER A 132 -28.30 0.42 8.31
C SER A 132 -29.55 -0.38 7.93
N VAL A 133 -29.40 -1.71 7.83
CA VAL A 133 -30.50 -2.62 7.50
C VAL A 133 -31.55 -2.62 8.61
N LEU A 134 -31.13 -2.68 9.88
CA LEU A 134 -32.05 -2.62 11.02
C LEU A 134 -32.80 -1.29 11.06
N ASN A 135 -32.10 -0.17 10.90
CA ASN A 135 -32.70 1.15 10.85
C ASN A 135 -33.73 1.27 9.73
N PHE A 136 -33.37 0.84 8.52
CA PHE A 136 -34.29 0.84 7.39
C PHE A 136 -35.53 -0.04 7.64
N ALA A 137 -35.36 -1.23 8.22
CA ALA A 137 -36.49 -2.11 8.54
C ALA A 137 -37.46 -1.48 9.55
N ILE A 138 -36.93 -0.81 10.59
CA ILE A 138 -37.76 -0.12 11.59
C ILE A 138 -38.48 1.07 10.97
N ILE A 139 -37.78 1.88 10.16
CA ILE A 139 -38.40 3.03 9.47
C ILE A 139 -39.47 2.56 8.50
N ALA A 140 -39.20 1.51 7.71
CA ALA A 140 -40.20 0.96 6.80
C ALA A 140 -41.46 0.53 7.57
N TRP A 141 -41.30 -0.15 8.71
CA TRP A 141 -42.42 -0.52 9.57
C TRP A 141 -43.16 0.70 10.16
N LEU A 142 -42.45 1.73 10.63
CA LEU A 142 -43.04 2.99 11.11
C LEU A 142 -43.83 3.69 10.01
N CYS A 143 -43.26 3.81 8.81
CA CYS A 143 -43.96 4.35 7.65
C CYS A 143 -45.22 3.54 7.35
N PHE A 144 -45.14 2.21 7.23
CA PHE A 144 -46.32 1.40 6.91
C PHE A 144 -47.43 1.47 7.98
N SER A 145 -47.07 1.62 9.26
CA SER A 145 -48.04 1.67 10.36
C SER A 145 -48.64 3.05 10.61
N GLN A 146 -47.87 4.13 10.41
CA GLN A 146 -48.27 5.49 10.80
C GLN A 146 -48.56 6.42 9.62
N MET A 147 -48.06 6.13 8.42
CA MET A 147 -48.24 6.97 7.23
C MET A 147 -49.69 7.36 6.93
N PRO A 148 -50.72 6.52 7.16
CA PRO A 148 -52.11 6.95 6.97
C PRO A 148 -52.54 8.15 7.83
N ASN A 149 -51.85 8.38 8.97
CA ASN A 149 -52.11 9.47 9.89
C ASN A 149 -51.25 10.71 9.61
N TRP A 150 -50.30 10.62 8.67
CA TRP A 150 -49.41 11.72 8.35
C TRP A 150 -50.09 12.72 7.42
N THR A 151 -49.91 14.00 7.72
CA THR A 151 -50.41 15.09 6.89
C THR A 151 -49.36 15.52 5.88
N ALA A 152 -49.79 16.20 4.81
CA ALA A 152 -48.87 16.79 3.86
C ALA A 152 -48.10 17.94 4.52
N VAL A 153 -46.78 17.82 4.61
CA VAL A 153 -45.91 18.81 5.25
C VAL A 153 -45.41 19.80 4.20
N PRO A 154 -45.60 21.12 4.39
CA PRO A 154 -45.04 22.13 3.50
C PRO A 154 -43.51 22.19 3.64
N PHE A 155 -42.82 22.48 2.53
CA PHE A 155 -41.39 22.75 2.58
C PHE A 155 -41.14 24.18 3.09
N ASP A 156 -40.82 24.29 4.37
CA ASP A 156 -40.63 25.55 5.08
C ASP A 156 -39.15 25.83 5.41
N ASN A 157 -38.88 26.93 6.12
CA ASN A 157 -37.52 27.33 6.47
C ASN A 157 -36.82 26.26 7.35
N ILE A 158 -37.56 25.56 8.21
CA ILE A 158 -37.00 24.54 9.10
C ILE A 158 -36.61 23.30 8.28
N SER A 159 -37.48 22.87 7.36
CA SER A 159 -37.18 21.80 6.40
C SER A 159 -35.92 22.10 5.57
N PHE A 160 -35.74 23.37 5.15
CA PHE A 160 -34.53 23.81 4.46
C PHE A 160 -33.27 23.76 5.34
N ILE A 161 -33.38 24.15 6.62
CA ILE A 161 -32.28 24.02 7.59
C ILE A 161 -31.89 22.55 7.77
N HIS A 162 -32.85 21.65 7.96
CA HIS A 162 -32.59 20.21 8.09
C HIS A 162 -31.88 19.65 6.86
N LEU A 163 -32.39 19.95 5.66
CA LEU A 163 -31.75 19.54 4.40
C LEU A 163 -30.31 20.06 4.29
N THR A 164 -30.09 21.33 4.66
CA THR A 164 -28.77 21.97 4.62
C THR A 164 -27.79 21.29 5.57
N VAL A 165 -28.21 21.03 6.81
CA VAL A 165 -27.38 20.34 7.83
C VAL A 165 -27.00 18.92 7.37
N ILE A 166 -27.97 18.16 6.84
CA ILE A 166 -27.72 16.80 6.33
C ILE A 166 -26.74 16.84 5.15
N TYR A 167 -26.96 17.74 4.20
CA TYR A 167 -26.11 17.85 3.02
C TYR A 167 -24.66 18.19 3.39
N PHE A 168 -24.44 19.23 4.21
CA PHE A 168 -23.09 19.61 4.63
C PHE A 168 -22.42 18.54 5.50
N THR A 169 -23.19 17.81 6.32
CA THR A 169 -22.65 16.69 7.12
C THR A 169 -22.19 15.56 6.22
N LEU A 170 -23.02 15.12 5.26
CA LEU A 170 -22.66 14.06 4.32
C LEU A 170 -21.49 14.48 3.41
N PHE A 171 -21.49 15.71 2.93
CA PHE A 171 -20.38 16.26 2.14
C PHE A 171 -19.08 16.28 2.94
N ALA A 172 -19.10 16.75 4.19
CA ALA A 172 -17.92 16.78 5.05
C ALA A 172 -17.37 15.36 5.27
N ILE A 173 -18.23 14.39 5.61
CA ILE A 173 -17.82 12.98 5.80
C ILE A 173 -17.20 12.42 4.52
N ALA A 174 -17.84 12.62 3.37
CA ALA A 174 -17.33 12.14 2.08
C ALA A 174 -15.98 12.78 1.72
N TYR A 175 -15.83 14.08 1.95
CA TYR A 175 -14.59 14.82 1.71
C TYR A 175 -13.45 14.30 2.59
N PHE A 176 -13.68 14.18 3.91
CA PHE A 176 -12.68 13.66 4.84
C PHE A 176 -12.29 12.21 4.52
N TYR A 177 -13.25 11.38 4.11
CA TYR A 177 -12.99 10.01 3.68
C TYR A 177 -12.06 9.96 2.46
N ASP A 178 -12.41 10.66 1.38
CA ASP A 178 -11.61 10.63 0.15
C ASP A 178 -10.22 11.22 0.39
N SER A 179 -10.13 12.32 1.14
CA SER A 179 -8.87 12.95 1.51
C SER A 179 -7.96 12.00 2.31
N GLY A 180 -8.49 11.35 3.35
CA GLY A 180 -7.75 10.37 4.15
C GLY A 180 -7.34 9.13 3.36
N ARG A 181 -8.20 8.66 2.45
CA ARG A 181 -7.90 7.56 1.54
C ARG A 181 -6.74 7.89 0.60
N ARG A 182 -6.73 9.08 0.02
CA ARG A 182 -5.66 9.53 -0.89
C ARG A 182 -4.32 9.60 -0.21
N GLN A 183 -4.26 10.12 1.02
CA GLN A 183 -3.03 10.15 1.82
C GLN A 183 -2.50 8.74 2.10
N THR A 184 -3.38 7.83 2.53
CA THR A 184 -3.01 6.43 2.78
C THR A 184 -2.46 5.76 1.53
N MET A 185 -3.10 5.97 0.37
CA MET A 185 -2.66 5.40 -0.90
C MET A 185 -1.31 5.97 -1.36
N ALA A 186 -1.07 7.27 -1.14
CA ALA A 186 0.20 7.91 -1.47
C ALA A 186 1.34 7.34 -0.60
N LEU A 187 1.12 7.21 0.70
CA LEU A 187 2.09 6.59 1.63
C LEU A 187 2.39 5.14 1.26
N LEU A 188 1.36 4.36 0.92
CA LEU A 188 1.53 2.97 0.49
C LEU A 188 2.39 2.89 -0.79
N LYS A 189 2.13 3.78 -1.76
CA LYS A 189 2.91 3.84 -3.00
C LYS A 189 4.37 4.21 -2.74
N GLU A 190 4.62 5.18 -1.86
CA GLU A 190 5.99 5.56 -1.47
C GLU A 190 6.72 4.41 -0.75
N SER A 191 6.05 3.73 0.17
CA SER A 191 6.62 2.58 0.87
C SER A 191 6.93 1.43 -0.08
N ASN A 192 6.04 1.13 -1.03
CA ASN A 192 6.30 0.13 -2.07
C ASN A 192 7.47 0.52 -2.98
N ALA A 193 7.58 1.78 -3.37
CA ALA A 193 8.71 2.26 -4.17
C ALA A 193 10.03 2.12 -3.38
N LYS A 194 10.04 2.42 -2.08
CA LYS A 194 11.21 2.21 -1.21
C LYS A 194 11.55 0.73 -1.08
N LEU A 195 10.57 -0.16 -0.93
CA LEU A 195 10.80 -1.62 -0.91
C LEU A 195 11.40 -2.11 -2.23
N GLN A 196 10.90 -1.62 -3.36
CA GLN A 196 11.47 -1.91 -4.68
C GLN A 196 12.91 -1.40 -4.79
N GLN A 197 13.19 -0.18 -4.30
CA GLN A 197 14.52 0.42 -4.33
C GLN A 197 15.52 -0.29 -3.41
N ILE A 198 15.09 -0.80 -2.26
CA ILE A 198 15.94 -1.58 -1.35
C ILE A 198 16.26 -2.97 -1.95
N SER A 199 15.39 -3.46 -2.84
CA SER A 199 15.59 -4.71 -3.57
C SER A 199 16.27 -4.46 -4.92
N VAL A 200 17.40 -3.74 -4.96
CA VAL A 200 18.28 -3.63 -6.15
C VAL A 200 19.55 -4.48 -6.05
N THR A 201 19.82 -5.03 -4.87
CA THR A 201 21.01 -5.82 -4.57
C THR A 201 20.59 -7.25 -4.21
N ASP A 202 21.35 -8.24 -4.66
CA ASP A 202 21.19 -9.63 -4.23
C ASP A 202 21.75 -9.81 -2.83
N ALA A 203 20.94 -10.33 -1.90
CA ALA A 203 21.32 -10.43 -0.49
C ALA A 203 22.50 -11.38 -0.24
N LEU A 204 22.68 -12.40 -1.08
CA LEU A 204 23.75 -13.38 -0.90
C LEU A 204 25.08 -12.85 -1.44
N THR A 205 25.07 -12.35 -2.68
CA THR A 205 26.31 -11.97 -3.39
C THR A 205 26.67 -10.51 -3.27
N GLN A 206 25.74 -9.66 -2.80
CA GLN A 206 25.88 -8.19 -2.74
C GLN A 206 26.07 -7.51 -4.10
N LEU A 207 25.99 -8.26 -5.21
CA LEU A 207 25.90 -7.67 -6.54
C LEU A 207 24.52 -7.06 -6.76
N PRO A 208 24.38 -6.10 -7.68
CA PRO A 208 23.08 -5.77 -8.24
C PRO A 208 22.29 -7.02 -8.63
N ASN A 209 20.97 -6.96 -8.48
CA ASN A 209 20.10 -8.06 -8.88
C ASN A 209 19.57 -7.86 -10.30
N ARG A 210 18.79 -8.84 -10.76
CA ARG A 210 18.13 -8.82 -12.06
C ARG A 210 17.30 -7.56 -12.32
N LEU A 211 16.55 -7.08 -11.33
CA LEU A 211 15.70 -5.88 -11.51
C LEU A 211 16.54 -4.66 -11.84
N TYR A 212 17.63 -4.45 -11.09
CA TYR A 212 18.56 -3.34 -11.33
C TYR A 212 19.15 -3.38 -12.73
N ILE A 213 19.67 -4.54 -13.16
CA ILE A 213 20.36 -4.60 -14.46
C ILE A 213 19.39 -4.42 -15.63
N GLU A 214 18.15 -4.91 -15.52
CA GLU A 214 17.15 -4.73 -16.56
C GLU A 214 16.82 -3.23 -16.74
N GLU A 215 16.61 -2.50 -15.65
CA GLU A 215 16.41 -1.04 -15.70
C GLU A 215 17.66 -0.30 -16.20
N PHE A 216 18.84 -0.73 -15.77
CA PHE A 216 20.12 -0.15 -16.20
C PHE A 216 20.33 -0.29 -17.71
N LEU A 217 20.11 -1.48 -18.27
CA LEU A 217 20.31 -1.78 -19.69
C LEU A 217 19.28 -1.10 -20.61
N ILE A 218 18.08 -0.81 -20.11
CA ILE A 218 17.05 -0.06 -20.84
C ILE A 218 17.49 1.40 -21.01
N ASN A 219 18.10 1.98 -19.97
CA ASN A 219 18.40 3.41 -19.90
C ASN A 219 19.85 3.77 -20.27
N SER A 220 20.77 2.82 -20.25
CA SER A 220 22.20 3.06 -20.52
C SER A 220 22.52 3.01 -22.01
N ASN A 221 23.11 4.09 -22.51
CA ASN A 221 23.70 4.17 -23.85
C ASN A 221 25.20 3.79 -23.88
N GLN A 222 25.78 3.49 -22.72
CA GLN A 222 27.22 3.22 -22.58
C GLN A 222 27.55 1.74 -22.63
N VAL A 223 26.56 0.85 -22.47
CA VAL A 223 26.78 -0.59 -22.54
C VAL A 223 26.84 -1.02 -24.00
N HIS A 224 27.89 -1.75 -24.35
CA HIS A 224 28.14 -2.23 -25.71
C HIS A 224 28.04 -3.76 -25.82
N TRP A 225 28.26 -4.49 -24.72
CA TRP A 225 28.19 -5.95 -24.69
C TRP A 225 27.53 -6.44 -23.40
N ILE A 226 26.78 -7.53 -23.53
CA ILE A 226 26.26 -8.31 -22.41
C ILE A 226 26.87 -9.71 -22.47
N VAL A 227 27.34 -10.20 -21.33
CA VAL A 227 27.82 -11.56 -21.15
C VAL A 227 27.02 -12.23 -20.04
N ILE A 228 26.39 -13.37 -20.36
CA ILE A 228 25.72 -14.23 -19.39
C ILE A 228 26.70 -15.34 -19.00
N LEU A 229 26.83 -15.58 -17.71
CA LEU A 229 27.71 -16.58 -17.11
C LEU A 229 26.86 -17.54 -16.28
N ASP A 230 27.15 -18.83 -16.38
CA ASP A 230 26.53 -19.86 -15.55
C ASP A 230 27.60 -20.83 -15.03
N ILE A 231 27.55 -21.12 -13.73
CA ILE A 231 28.51 -22.01 -13.06
C ILE A 231 28.25 -23.46 -13.47
N ASP A 232 29.27 -24.10 -14.05
CA ASP A 232 29.12 -25.44 -14.59
C ASP A 232 28.88 -26.47 -13.48
N ASP A 233 27.85 -27.31 -13.68
CA ASP A 233 27.51 -28.41 -12.75
C ASP A 233 27.23 -27.93 -11.30
N PHE A 234 26.79 -26.69 -11.09
CA PHE A 234 26.54 -26.13 -9.75
C PHE A 234 25.57 -26.97 -8.92
N LYS A 235 24.54 -27.54 -9.53
CA LYS A 235 23.64 -28.49 -8.86
C LYS A 235 24.39 -29.67 -8.21
N LYS A 236 25.42 -30.23 -8.87
CA LYS A 236 26.24 -31.32 -8.29
C LYS A 236 27.05 -30.84 -7.08
N ILE A 237 27.41 -29.56 -7.02
CA ILE A 237 28.08 -28.97 -5.87
C ILE A 237 27.10 -28.95 -4.68
N ASN A 238 25.89 -28.43 -4.89
CA ASN A 238 24.84 -28.41 -3.87
C ASN A 238 24.47 -29.83 -3.40
N ASP A 239 24.24 -30.75 -4.34
CA ASP A 239 23.84 -32.13 -4.03
C ASP A 239 24.92 -32.88 -3.23
N ARG A 240 26.20 -32.55 -3.42
CA ARG A 240 27.33 -33.25 -2.79
C ARG A 240 27.82 -32.61 -1.50
N TYR A 241 27.81 -31.28 -1.41
CA TYR A 241 28.43 -30.53 -0.32
C TYR A 241 27.43 -29.68 0.48
N GLY A 242 26.16 -29.64 0.07
CA GLY A 242 25.10 -28.87 0.70
C GLY A 242 25.03 -27.42 0.21
N HIS A 243 23.88 -26.78 0.46
CA HIS A 243 23.59 -25.42 0.02
C HIS A 243 24.54 -24.38 0.64
N ASP A 244 24.95 -24.53 1.89
CA ASP A 244 25.88 -23.60 2.55
C ASP A 244 27.23 -23.49 1.82
N VAL A 245 27.67 -24.59 1.20
CA VAL A 245 28.91 -24.61 0.40
C VAL A 245 28.67 -23.98 -0.96
N GLY A 246 27.53 -24.27 -1.60
CA GLY A 246 27.12 -23.59 -2.84
C GLY A 246 27.02 -22.07 -2.67
N ASP A 247 26.47 -21.61 -1.56
CA ASP A 247 26.34 -20.19 -1.24
C ASP A 247 27.70 -19.50 -1.12
N LYS A 248 28.67 -20.15 -0.47
CA LYS A 248 30.07 -19.64 -0.42
C LYS A 248 30.70 -19.58 -1.80
N VAL A 249 30.46 -20.59 -2.65
CA VAL A 249 30.92 -20.58 -4.04
C VAL A 249 30.35 -19.38 -4.79
N LEU A 250 29.04 -19.14 -4.68
CA LEU A 250 28.37 -18.00 -5.33
C LEU A 250 28.94 -16.65 -4.86
N GLN A 251 29.19 -16.50 -3.55
CA GLN A 251 29.79 -15.28 -2.98
C GLN A 251 31.19 -15.01 -3.54
N ILE A 252 32.04 -16.03 -3.59
CA ILE A 252 33.41 -15.87 -4.09
C ILE A 252 33.40 -15.61 -5.61
N VAL A 253 32.60 -16.35 -6.38
CA VAL A 253 32.46 -16.15 -7.83
C VAL A 253 31.95 -14.74 -8.11
N ALA A 254 30.97 -14.25 -7.35
CA ALA A 254 30.47 -12.88 -7.46
C ALA A 254 31.57 -11.83 -7.24
N GLN A 255 32.40 -11.97 -6.19
CA GLN A 255 33.52 -11.06 -5.93
C GLN A 255 34.55 -11.05 -7.07
N LYS A 256 34.83 -12.22 -7.65
CA LYS A 256 35.73 -12.37 -8.80
C LYS A 256 35.16 -11.74 -10.06
N ILE A 257 33.86 -11.92 -10.31
CA ILE A 257 33.14 -11.27 -11.41
C ILE A 257 33.18 -9.75 -11.25
N GLU A 258 32.87 -9.23 -10.06
CA GLU A 258 32.91 -7.79 -9.77
C GLU A 258 34.29 -7.19 -10.04
N SER A 259 35.34 -7.87 -9.58
CA SER A 259 36.73 -7.45 -9.82
C SER A 259 37.12 -7.51 -11.30
N CYS A 260 36.64 -8.52 -12.04
CA CYS A 260 36.87 -8.67 -13.47
C CYS A 260 36.23 -7.53 -14.28
N VAL A 261 34.98 -7.20 -13.97
CA VAL A 261 34.25 -6.08 -14.60
C VAL A 261 34.89 -4.74 -14.20
N GLY A 262 35.06 -4.50 -12.90
CA GLY A 262 35.63 -3.28 -12.35
C GLY A 262 34.93 -2.02 -12.86
N GLY A 263 35.68 -0.95 -13.11
CA GLY A 263 35.14 0.31 -13.66
C GLY A 263 34.69 0.24 -15.13
N ASN A 264 34.78 -0.93 -15.78
CA ASN A 264 34.44 -1.09 -17.20
C ASN A 264 33.02 -1.60 -17.42
N GLY A 265 32.16 -1.65 -16.40
CA GLY A 265 30.81 -2.16 -16.54
C GLY A 265 30.07 -2.32 -15.22
N VAL A 266 29.02 -3.13 -15.28
CA VAL A 266 28.23 -3.57 -14.12
C VAL A 266 28.08 -5.08 -14.15
N ALA A 267 28.25 -5.73 -13.00
CA ALA A 267 27.90 -7.13 -12.82
C ALA A 267 26.60 -7.25 -12.02
N CYS A 268 25.81 -8.29 -12.28
CA CYS A 268 24.63 -8.61 -11.48
C CYS A 268 24.47 -10.12 -11.32
N ARG A 269 23.73 -10.51 -10.28
CA ARG A 269 23.20 -11.88 -10.17
C ARG A 269 21.86 -11.94 -10.91
N TRP A 270 21.82 -12.72 -11.99
CA TRP A 270 20.66 -12.84 -12.87
C TRP A 270 19.67 -13.90 -12.38
N GLY A 271 20.19 -15.01 -11.86
CA GLY A 271 19.42 -16.17 -11.41
C GLY A 271 20.11 -16.91 -10.26
N GLY A 272 19.71 -18.16 -10.02
CA GLY A 272 20.25 -18.97 -8.92
C GLY A 272 21.78 -19.11 -9.00
N GLU A 273 22.28 -19.62 -10.11
CA GLU A 273 23.72 -19.81 -10.40
C GLU A 273 24.20 -19.00 -11.62
N GLU A 274 23.34 -18.10 -12.10
CA GLU A 274 23.55 -17.30 -13.30
C GLU A 274 23.91 -15.85 -12.95
N PHE A 275 24.90 -15.31 -13.65
CA PHE A 275 25.36 -13.94 -13.54
C PHE A 275 25.29 -13.26 -14.89
N LEU A 276 25.15 -11.94 -14.89
CA LEU A 276 25.20 -11.13 -16.11
C LEU A 276 26.18 -9.98 -15.92
N MET A 277 27.07 -9.80 -16.88
CA MET A 277 28.05 -8.72 -16.94
C MET A 277 27.70 -7.82 -18.13
N ALA A 278 27.49 -6.53 -17.86
CA ALA A 278 27.24 -5.50 -18.85
C ALA A 278 28.51 -4.64 -19.00
N PHE A 279 29.17 -4.70 -20.14
CA PHE A 279 30.44 -4.00 -20.38
C PHE A 279 30.25 -2.69 -21.15
N TYR A 280 30.98 -1.67 -20.71
CA TYR A 280 31.17 -0.39 -21.41
C TYR A 280 32.27 -0.46 -22.48
N LEU A 281 32.88 -1.63 -22.66
CA LEU A 281 33.95 -1.86 -23.64
C LEU A 281 33.33 -2.22 -24.99
N GLN A 282 33.83 -1.63 -26.07
CA GLN A 282 33.36 -1.91 -27.43
C GLN A 282 34.06 -3.13 -28.06
N GLU A 283 35.33 -3.32 -27.73
CA GLU A 283 36.20 -4.33 -28.31
C GLU A 283 36.00 -5.69 -27.63
N ILE A 284 35.52 -6.67 -28.39
CA ILE A 284 35.24 -8.01 -27.88
C ILE A 284 36.51 -8.73 -27.41
N ASP A 285 37.65 -8.49 -28.06
CA ASP A 285 38.93 -9.11 -27.70
C ASP A 285 39.38 -8.73 -26.27
N VAL A 286 39.08 -7.50 -25.84
CA VAL A 286 39.36 -7.05 -24.46
C VAL A 286 38.46 -7.75 -23.46
N ILE A 287 37.18 -7.93 -23.81
CA ILE A 287 36.21 -8.67 -23.00
C ILE A 287 36.61 -10.15 -22.91
N GLU A 288 36.97 -10.77 -24.03
CA GLU A 288 37.45 -12.15 -24.09
C GLU A 288 38.69 -12.34 -23.19
N GLY A 289 39.68 -11.45 -23.29
CA GLY A 289 40.86 -11.50 -22.43
C GLY A 289 40.54 -11.35 -20.94
N LYS A 290 39.51 -10.59 -20.58
CA LYS A 290 39.01 -10.48 -19.20
C LYS A 290 38.30 -11.76 -18.74
N ILE A 291 37.42 -12.32 -19.57
CA ILE A 291 36.70 -13.57 -19.27
C ILE A 291 37.69 -14.73 -19.13
N PHE A 292 38.69 -14.83 -20.01
CA PHE A 292 39.71 -15.86 -19.93
C PHE A 292 40.49 -15.80 -18.61
N ARG A 293 40.89 -14.60 -18.17
CA ARG A 293 41.55 -14.43 -16.85
C ARG A 293 40.63 -14.83 -15.71
N LEU A 294 39.36 -14.43 -15.76
CA LEU A 294 38.37 -14.83 -14.76
C LEU A 294 38.18 -16.36 -14.70
N GLN A 295 38.17 -17.05 -15.85
CA GLN A 295 38.13 -18.51 -15.92
C GLN A 295 39.34 -19.13 -15.21
N GLN A 296 40.56 -18.62 -15.48
CA GLN A 296 41.77 -19.10 -14.82
C GLN A 296 41.75 -18.83 -13.31
N GLU A 297 41.32 -17.64 -12.89
CA GLU A 297 41.23 -17.28 -11.46
C GLU A 297 40.23 -18.17 -10.72
N ILE A 298 39.06 -18.46 -11.30
CA ILE A 298 38.07 -19.34 -10.66
C ILE A 298 38.53 -20.79 -10.68
N ALA A 299 39.10 -21.27 -11.78
CA ALA A 299 39.57 -22.66 -11.88
C ALA A 299 40.73 -22.99 -10.93
N THR A 300 41.57 -22.00 -10.61
CA THR A 300 42.73 -22.16 -9.71
C THR A 300 42.43 -21.81 -8.25
N PHE A 301 41.27 -21.21 -7.96
CA PHE A 301 40.89 -20.86 -6.59
C PHE A 301 40.56 -22.11 -5.75
N GLU A 302 41.12 -22.19 -4.55
CA GLU A 302 40.86 -23.30 -3.63
C GLU A 302 39.53 -23.12 -2.88
N PHE A 303 38.45 -23.68 -3.45
CA PHE A 303 37.14 -23.71 -2.81
C PHE A 303 37.00 -24.79 -1.71
N GLY A 304 38.06 -25.55 -1.41
CA GLY A 304 37.99 -26.72 -0.53
C GLY A 304 37.20 -27.90 -1.13
N LEU A 305 37.04 -27.91 -2.46
CA LEU A 305 36.32 -28.95 -3.20
C LEU A 305 37.29 -29.93 -3.88
N ARG A 306 36.84 -31.15 -4.17
CA ARG A 306 37.66 -32.17 -4.85
C ARG A 306 37.93 -31.90 -6.34
N SER A 307 37.22 -30.94 -6.94
CA SER A 307 37.32 -30.62 -8.36
C SER A 307 37.25 -29.10 -8.52
N PRO A 308 38.00 -28.54 -9.49
CA PRO A 308 37.95 -27.10 -9.77
C PRO A 308 36.55 -26.70 -10.21
N ILE A 309 36.18 -25.46 -9.89
CA ILE A 309 34.94 -24.86 -10.37
C ILE A 309 35.21 -24.23 -11.73
N THR A 310 34.32 -24.45 -12.68
CA THR A 310 34.36 -23.80 -13.99
C THR A 310 33.04 -23.11 -14.27
N PHE A 311 33.02 -22.24 -15.26
CA PHE A 311 31.80 -21.61 -15.74
C PHE A 311 31.83 -21.50 -17.25
N SER A 312 30.64 -21.49 -17.84
CA SER A 312 30.44 -21.23 -19.25
C SER A 312 29.86 -19.82 -19.43
N CYS A 313 30.26 -19.15 -20.51
CA CYS A 313 29.81 -17.79 -20.83
C CYS A 313 29.25 -17.70 -22.25
N GLY A 314 28.22 -16.87 -22.40
CA GLY A 314 27.63 -16.46 -23.66
C GLY A 314 27.64 -14.95 -23.82
N GLY A 315 28.21 -14.41 -24.90
CA GLY A 315 28.32 -12.98 -25.16
C GLY A 315 27.51 -12.50 -26.36
N ALA A 316 26.94 -11.29 -26.28
CA ALA A 316 26.28 -10.65 -27.42
C ALA A 316 26.41 -9.11 -27.38
N PRO A 317 26.45 -8.46 -28.55
CA PRO A 317 26.46 -7.00 -28.62
C PRO A 317 25.11 -6.45 -28.13
N HIS A 318 25.17 -5.35 -27.38
CA HIS A 318 24.00 -4.65 -26.85
C HIS A 318 23.71 -3.38 -27.64
N GLN A 319 22.43 -3.11 -27.86
CA GLN A 319 21.94 -1.84 -28.38
C GLN A 319 20.94 -1.25 -27.37
N PRO A 320 21.00 0.07 -27.12
CA PRO A 320 20.07 0.71 -26.19
C PRO A 320 18.62 0.38 -26.53
N LYS A 321 17.78 0.23 -25.49
CA LYS A 321 16.35 -0.17 -25.59
C LYS A 321 16.07 -1.58 -26.13
N HIS A 322 17.08 -2.32 -26.58
CA HIS A 322 16.93 -3.66 -27.16
C HIS A 322 17.58 -4.77 -26.32
N TYR A 323 17.68 -4.60 -25.00
CA TYR A 323 18.35 -5.56 -24.10
C TYR A 323 17.82 -6.99 -24.22
N ARG A 324 16.50 -7.18 -24.44
CA ARG A 324 15.90 -8.52 -24.58
C ARG A 324 16.47 -9.30 -25.77
N LYS A 325 16.82 -8.62 -26.86
CA LYS A 325 17.42 -9.25 -28.04
C LYS A 325 18.86 -9.69 -27.74
N ALA A 326 19.66 -8.78 -27.17
CA ALA A 326 21.03 -9.07 -26.77
C ALA A 326 21.09 -10.21 -25.73
N PHE A 327 20.18 -10.19 -24.74
CA PHE A 327 20.05 -11.24 -23.74
C PHE A 327 19.79 -12.61 -24.39
N ARG A 328 18.81 -12.69 -25.32
CA ARG A 328 18.52 -13.94 -26.02
C ARG A 328 19.71 -14.46 -26.82
N GLN A 329 20.45 -13.58 -27.50
CA GLN A 329 21.64 -13.96 -28.26
C GLN A 329 22.77 -14.46 -27.35
N ALA A 330 22.98 -13.79 -26.22
CA ALA A 330 23.94 -14.21 -25.20
C ALA A 330 23.54 -15.58 -24.60
N ASP A 331 22.27 -15.81 -24.33
CA ASP A 331 21.75 -17.07 -23.80
C ASP A 331 21.93 -18.23 -24.80
N GLU A 332 21.64 -17.98 -26.07
CA GLU A 332 21.90 -18.95 -27.15
C GLU A 332 23.41 -19.24 -27.30
N ALA A 333 24.28 -18.25 -27.11
CA ALA A 333 25.73 -18.45 -27.10
C ALA A 333 26.21 -19.25 -25.87
N LEU A 334 25.66 -18.98 -24.69
CA LEU A 334 25.94 -19.73 -23.46
C LEU A 334 25.53 -21.21 -23.62
N TYR A 335 24.37 -21.46 -24.22
CA TYR A 335 23.93 -22.80 -24.52
C TYR A 335 24.90 -23.54 -25.46
N ARG A 336 25.46 -22.86 -26.46
CA ARG A 336 26.51 -23.42 -27.33
C ARG A 336 27.79 -23.74 -26.53
N ALA A 337 28.23 -22.86 -25.64
CA ALA A 337 29.38 -23.09 -24.77
C ALA A 337 29.20 -24.35 -23.92
N LYS A 338 28.03 -24.51 -23.28
CA LYS A 338 27.71 -25.70 -22.48
C LYS A 338 27.69 -26.98 -23.31
N LYS A 339 27.21 -26.94 -24.55
CA LYS A 339 27.22 -28.09 -25.47
C LYS A 339 28.61 -28.45 -26.00
N ALA A 340 29.50 -27.47 -26.13
CA ALA A 340 30.84 -27.66 -26.68
C ALA A 340 31.84 -28.28 -25.68
N GLY A 341 31.39 -28.64 -24.48
CA GLY A 341 32.25 -29.21 -23.42
C GLY A 341 32.38 -28.34 -22.18
N LYS A 342 31.62 -27.24 -22.08
CA LYS A 342 31.62 -26.29 -20.95
C LYS A 342 32.95 -25.54 -20.81
N ASN A 343 33.15 -24.81 -19.70
CA ASN A 343 34.37 -24.03 -19.41
C ASN A 343 34.86 -23.18 -20.59
N SER A 344 33.94 -22.52 -21.31
CA SER A 344 34.24 -21.79 -22.52
C SER A 344 33.41 -20.51 -22.62
N PHE A 345 33.95 -19.55 -23.35
CA PHE A 345 33.25 -18.33 -23.74
C PHE A 345 32.91 -18.41 -25.22
N VAL A 346 31.62 -18.32 -25.54
CA VAL A 346 31.12 -18.23 -26.91
C VAL A 346 30.40 -16.91 -27.05
N TYR A 347 30.56 -16.22 -28.18
CA TYR A 347 29.86 -14.98 -28.44
C TYR A 347 29.36 -14.93 -29.88
N ASP A 348 28.35 -14.10 -30.12
CA ASP A 348 27.84 -13.84 -31.46
C ASP A 348 28.41 -12.51 -31.98
N VAL A 349 29.05 -12.55 -33.15
CA VAL A 349 29.54 -11.35 -33.83
C VAL A 349 28.51 -11.00 -34.88
N ILE A 350 27.59 -10.10 -34.57
CA ILE A 350 26.78 -9.51 -35.63
C ILE A 350 27.76 -8.71 -36.51
N ALA A 351 27.94 -9.16 -37.76
CA ALA A 351 28.71 -8.47 -38.77
C ALA A 351 28.27 -6.99 -38.79
N ARG A 352 29.23 -6.07 -38.58
CA ARG A 352 29.00 -4.64 -38.80
C ARG A 352 28.48 -4.51 -40.23
N VAL A 353 27.20 -4.16 -40.37
CA VAL A 353 26.71 -3.62 -41.64
C VAL A 353 27.41 -2.28 -41.76
N SER A 354 28.42 -2.27 -42.63
CA SER A 354 29.19 -1.11 -43.09
C SER A 354 28.29 -0.02 -43.65
#